data_AF-A0A8J3P535-F1
#
_entry.id   AF-A0A8J3P535-F1
#
_cell.length_a   1.000
_cell.length_b   1.000
_cell.length_c   1.000
_cell.angle_alpha   90.00
_cell.angle_beta   90.00
_cell.angle_gamma   90.00
#
_symmetry.space_group_name_H-M   'P 1'
#
loop_
_entity.id
_entity.type
_entity.pdbx_description
1 polymer ?
#
loop_
_entity_poly.entity_id
_entity_poly.type
_entity_poly.pdbx_seq_one_letter_code
_entity_poly.pdbx_strand_id
1 'polypeptide(L)'
;MKVRDARPEDNAALVDLASRCAMDGDLSLCVDRRPDFFALNRIAGDGWRVGVVDGDDGPIACVAAARRSAFIDGRPAPLGYVGDLKVHPAYRRRGAARVLAQWAQAAARELTGPDAPLIGTVLAGNDAVEMLRRQVEPGVRRRATIRSHSIDLLTRRRIPPSDLTVSAAEPADEPDMVELWHRVAALRQFAPVCDAFPLSRPGLEYLLARRPGGKLAGFVGLWNQHDVKQMRVTGYSPRMAAVRVAFNIAAPLLRAPRLPRTGAELSYRTVVNPCAPDQATLRLLLRHACNRLHGQHSFLTVGLDVRDPLSQALTGLRAQPTDVDLLVLGGPADQGTPVHFEIATV
;
A
#
# COMPACT_ATOMS: atom_id res chain seq x y z
N MET A 1 -1.73 -30.83 4.71
CA MET A 1 -0.69 -29.79 4.59
C MET A 1 -0.44 -29.20 5.97
N LYS A 2 0.83 -29.08 6.37
CA LYS A 2 1.23 -28.45 7.63
C LYS A 2 1.83 -27.08 7.32
N VAL A 3 1.50 -26.08 8.13
CA VAL A 3 2.11 -24.74 8.07
C VAL A 3 3.20 -24.66 9.13
N ARG A 4 4.34 -24.04 8.80
CA ARG A 4 5.40 -23.69 9.75
C ARG A 4 5.76 -22.22 9.61
N ASP A 5 6.40 -21.64 10.62
CA ASP A 5 7.04 -20.34 10.48
C ASP A 5 8.17 -20.41 9.44
N ALA A 6 8.28 -19.35 8.64
CA ALA A 6 9.39 -19.12 7.73
C ALA A 6 10.64 -18.76 8.53
N ARG A 7 11.79 -19.13 7.96
CA ARG A 7 13.12 -18.87 8.51
C ARG A 7 13.90 -17.98 7.54
N PRO A 8 14.98 -17.31 7.98
CA PRO A 8 15.80 -16.49 7.10
C PRO A 8 16.29 -17.24 5.85
N GLU A 9 16.55 -18.53 5.95
CA GLU A 9 17.01 -19.38 4.84
C GLU A 9 15.94 -19.56 3.76
N ASP A 10 14.66 -19.37 4.09
CA ASP A 10 13.57 -19.44 3.12
C ASP A 10 13.51 -18.21 2.19
N ASN A 11 14.33 -17.16 2.44
CA ASN A 11 14.27 -15.88 1.72
C ASN A 11 14.30 -16.05 0.19
N ALA A 12 15.27 -16.81 -0.33
CA ALA A 12 15.41 -16.98 -1.77
C ALA A 12 14.19 -17.66 -2.40
N ALA A 13 13.65 -18.69 -1.75
CA ALA A 13 12.45 -19.39 -2.21
C ALA A 13 11.20 -18.50 -2.13
N LEU A 14 11.07 -17.68 -1.09
CA LEU A 14 9.95 -16.74 -0.93
C LEU A 14 10.00 -15.59 -1.93
N VAL A 15 11.20 -15.09 -2.25
CA VAL A 15 11.41 -14.11 -3.33
C VAL A 15 11.02 -14.72 -4.68
N ASP A 16 11.45 -15.95 -4.98
CA ASP A 16 11.06 -16.65 -6.20
C ASP A 16 9.54 -16.91 -6.25
N LEU A 17 8.95 -17.37 -5.16
CA LEU A 17 7.48 -17.55 -5.04
C LEU A 17 6.73 -16.25 -5.33
N ALA A 18 7.14 -15.13 -4.70
CA ALA A 18 6.55 -13.82 -4.95
C ALA A 18 6.62 -13.44 -6.42
N SER A 19 7.77 -13.68 -7.06
CA SER A 19 8.04 -13.37 -8.47
C SER A 19 7.10 -14.09 -9.46
N ARG A 20 6.53 -15.24 -9.05
CA ARG A 20 5.64 -16.11 -9.84
C ARG A 20 4.16 -15.87 -9.60
N CYS A 21 3.80 -15.14 -8.54
CA CYS A 21 2.42 -14.82 -8.20
C CYS A 21 1.98 -13.49 -8.84
N ALA A 22 1.89 -13.48 -10.17
CA ALA A 22 1.41 -12.31 -10.91
C ALA A 22 -0.08 -12.03 -10.66
N MET A 23 -0.43 -10.75 -10.72
CA MET A 23 -1.80 -10.23 -10.84
C MET A 23 -2.05 -10.00 -12.32
N ASP A 24 -2.90 -10.84 -12.91
CA ASP A 24 -3.15 -10.82 -14.35
C ASP A 24 -4.15 -9.73 -14.75
N GLY A 25 -3.89 -9.07 -15.88
CA GLY A 25 -4.75 -8.04 -16.44
C GLY A 25 -4.23 -7.55 -17.79
N ASP A 26 -4.79 -6.44 -18.28
CA ASP A 26 -4.29 -5.78 -19.50
C ASP A 26 -2.82 -5.34 -19.37
N LEU A 27 -2.42 -4.98 -18.15
CA LEU A 27 -1.05 -4.87 -17.70
C LEU A 27 -0.89 -5.85 -16.53
N SER A 28 -0.25 -7.00 -16.77
CA SER A 28 0.03 -7.97 -15.71
C SER A 28 1.23 -7.51 -14.89
N LEU A 29 1.07 -7.51 -13.57
CA LEU A 29 2.07 -7.02 -12.63
C LEU A 29 2.37 -8.07 -11.57
N CYS A 30 3.60 -8.07 -11.08
CA CYS A 30 4.01 -8.83 -9.91
C CYS A 30 4.60 -7.86 -8.89
N VAL A 31 4.22 -8.04 -7.62
CA VAL A 31 4.92 -7.40 -6.50
C VAL A 31 6.15 -8.23 -6.18
N ASP A 32 7.28 -7.74 -6.65
CA ASP A 32 8.58 -8.34 -6.46
C ASP A 32 9.16 -7.90 -5.11
N ARG A 33 9.81 -8.84 -4.44
CA ARG A 33 10.31 -8.72 -3.08
C ARG A 33 11.84 -8.83 -3.03
N ARG A 34 12.53 -8.77 -4.17
CA ARG A 34 14.00 -8.81 -4.22
C ARG A 34 14.61 -7.61 -3.50
N PRO A 35 15.79 -7.79 -2.88
CA PRO A 35 16.49 -9.06 -2.65
C PRO A 35 15.99 -9.83 -1.41
N ASP A 36 15.13 -9.21 -0.60
CA ASP A 36 14.74 -9.73 0.72
C ASP A 36 13.22 -9.65 0.94
N PHE A 37 12.59 -10.83 1.01
CA PHE A 37 11.17 -10.99 1.24
C PHE A 37 10.70 -10.37 2.57
N PHE A 38 11.54 -10.42 3.59
CA PHE A 38 11.22 -9.97 4.93
C PHE A 38 11.44 -8.47 5.13
N ALA A 39 12.06 -7.77 4.18
CA ALA A 39 12.40 -6.35 4.32
C ALA A 39 11.19 -5.45 4.59
N LEU A 40 10.07 -5.64 3.88
CA LEU A 40 8.87 -4.83 4.14
C LEU A 40 8.26 -5.15 5.51
N ASN A 41 8.28 -6.42 5.94
CA ASN A 41 7.75 -6.83 7.23
C ASN A 41 8.50 -6.17 8.39
N ARG A 42 9.84 -6.04 8.28
CA ARG A 42 10.66 -5.29 9.24
C ARG A 42 10.37 -3.79 9.30
N ILE A 43 9.75 -3.22 8.25
CA ILE A 43 9.36 -1.81 8.21
C ILE A 43 7.92 -1.61 8.71
N ALA A 44 7.04 -2.58 8.47
CA ALA A 44 5.60 -2.38 8.57
C ALA A 44 4.99 -2.58 9.97
N GLY A 45 5.70 -3.16 10.94
CA GLY A 45 5.13 -3.40 12.26
C GLY A 45 6.10 -3.82 13.36
N ASP A 46 5.60 -3.74 14.60
CA ASP A 46 6.34 -4.00 15.85
C ASP A 46 6.51 -5.51 16.15
N GLY A 47 5.92 -6.35 15.30
CA GLY A 47 6.03 -7.80 15.35
C GLY A 47 5.34 -8.44 14.15
N TRP A 48 5.98 -9.43 13.54
CA TRP A 48 5.46 -10.12 12.35
C TRP A 48 5.88 -11.58 12.33
N ARG A 49 5.09 -12.40 11.63
CA ARG A 49 5.36 -13.81 11.36
C ARG A 49 4.97 -14.12 9.92
N VAL A 50 5.74 -14.98 9.27
CA VAL A 50 5.41 -15.49 7.93
C VAL A 50 5.21 -17.00 8.04
N GLY A 51 4.05 -17.49 7.63
CA GLY A 51 3.74 -18.91 7.59
C GLY A 51 3.99 -19.45 6.19
N VAL A 52 4.55 -20.65 6.09
CA VAL A 52 4.83 -21.31 4.81
C VAL A 52 4.28 -22.73 4.77
N VAL A 53 3.92 -23.17 3.57
CA VAL A 53 3.70 -24.57 3.23
C VAL A 53 4.83 -24.99 2.29
N ASP A 54 5.59 -26.01 2.68
CA ASP A 54 6.67 -26.58 1.88
C ASP A 54 6.15 -27.51 0.78
N GLY A 55 6.83 -27.50 -0.36
CA GLY A 55 6.91 -28.61 -1.31
C GLY A 55 8.26 -29.31 -1.17
N ASP A 56 8.67 -30.03 -2.21
CA ASP A 56 9.91 -30.83 -2.18
C ASP A 56 11.17 -29.94 -2.12
N ASP A 57 11.17 -28.81 -2.83
CA ASP A 57 12.31 -27.88 -2.95
C ASP A 57 12.12 -26.58 -2.15
N GLY A 58 11.31 -26.62 -1.08
CA GLY A 58 11.05 -25.48 -0.18
C GLY A 58 9.66 -24.86 -0.31
N PRO A 59 9.45 -23.64 0.23
CA PRO A 59 8.13 -23.02 0.30
C PRO A 59 7.42 -22.85 -1.06
N ILE A 60 6.25 -23.48 -1.21
CA ILE A 60 5.37 -23.33 -2.38
C ILE A 60 4.20 -22.37 -2.14
N ALA A 61 4.00 -21.96 -0.89
CA ALA A 61 2.98 -21.00 -0.51
C ALA A 61 3.37 -20.29 0.78
N CYS A 62 2.93 -19.03 0.95
CA CYS A 62 3.19 -18.25 2.14
C CYS A 62 2.02 -17.32 2.49
N VAL A 63 2.03 -16.80 3.72
CA VAL A 63 1.17 -15.72 4.21
C VAL A 63 1.90 -14.96 5.31
N ALA A 64 1.67 -13.66 5.43
CA ALA A 64 2.21 -12.85 6.52
C ALA A 64 1.10 -12.46 7.51
N ALA A 65 1.45 -12.45 8.79
CA ALA A 65 0.68 -11.89 9.89
C ALA A 65 1.55 -10.86 10.62
N ALA A 66 1.00 -9.69 10.92
CA ALA A 66 1.74 -8.63 11.61
C ALA A 66 0.86 -7.92 12.65
N ARG A 67 1.49 -7.47 13.74
CA ARG A 67 0.92 -6.51 14.67
C ARG A 67 1.22 -5.11 14.18
N ARG A 68 0.18 -4.26 14.20
CA ARG A 68 0.27 -2.82 14.00
C ARG A 68 -0.39 -2.10 15.17
N SER A 69 -0.01 -0.85 15.38
CA SER A 69 -0.70 0.08 16.27
C SER A 69 -1.53 1.03 15.43
N ALA A 70 -2.83 1.14 15.71
CA ALA A 70 -3.75 1.95 14.92
C ALA A 70 -4.81 2.63 15.79
N PHE A 71 -5.40 3.71 15.29
CA PHE A 71 -6.56 4.34 15.90
C PHE A 71 -7.81 3.49 15.66
N ILE A 72 -8.42 3.02 16.74
CA ILE A 72 -9.72 2.33 16.75
C ILE A 72 -10.64 3.11 17.67
N ASP A 73 -11.76 3.60 17.12
CA ASP A 73 -12.69 4.52 17.82
C ASP A 73 -11.96 5.74 18.42
N GLY A 74 -10.99 6.27 17.67
CA GLY A 74 -10.19 7.43 18.06
C GLY A 74 -9.11 7.16 19.11
N ARG A 75 -8.91 5.91 19.55
CA ARG A 75 -7.90 5.54 20.55
C ARG A 75 -6.82 4.62 19.95
N PRO A 76 -5.54 4.79 20.31
CA PRO A 76 -4.50 3.82 19.98
C PRO A 76 -4.83 2.43 20.50
N ALA A 77 -4.83 1.43 19.63
CA ALA A 77 -5.08 0.04 19.97
C ALA A 77 -4.33 -0.92 19.02
N PRO A 78 -4.06 -2.17 19.45
CA PRO A 78 -3.48 -3.19 18.58
C PRO A 78 -4.41 -3.53 17.42
N LEU A 79 -3.82 -3.76 16.25
CA LEU A 79 -4.49 -4.17 15.02
C LEU A 79 -3.69 -5.29 14.37
N GLY A 80 -4.33 -6.42 14.11
CA GLY A 80 -3.71 -7.51 13.37
C GLY A 80 -3.85 -7.29 11.87
N TYR A 81 -2.79 -7.51 11.12
CA TYR A 81 -2.78 -7.42 9.67
C TYR A 81 -2.40 -8.78 9.08
N VAL A 82 -3.23 -9.30 8.18
CA VAL A 82 -2.96 -10.49 7.39
C VAL A 82 -2.80 -10.10 5.93
N GLY A 83 -1.66 -10.46 5.35
CA GLY A 83 -1.27 -10.04 4.00
C GLY A 83 -0.38 -11.07 3.31
N ASP A 84 0.09 -10.72 2.12
CA ASP A 84 1.07 -11.50 1.35
C ASP A 84 0.72 -12.98 1.11
N LEU A 85 -0.57 -13.31 1.11
CA LEU A 85 -1.03 -14.67 0.77
C LEU A 85 -0.64 -14.98 -0.68
N LYS A 86 0.28 -15.92 -0.85
CA LYS A 86 0.79 -16.35 -2.15
C LYS A 86 0.80 -17.86 -2.21
N VAL A 87 0.33 -18.40 -3.34
CA VAL A 87 0.38 -19.83 -3.64
C VAL A 87 0.93 -19.98 -5.05
N HIS A 88 2.01 -20.75 -5.16
CA HIS A 88 2.65 -21.04 -6.43
C HIS A 88 1.61 -21.56 -7.43
N PRO A 89 1.57 -21.05 -8.69
CA PRO A 89 0.51 -21.38 -9.65
C PRO A 89 0.22 -22.87 -9.81
N ALA A 90 1.26 -23.71 -9.87
CA ALA A 90 1.13 -25.18 -10.01
C ALA A 90 0.47 -25.89 -8.81
N TYR A 91 0.42 -25.25 -7.64
CA TYR A 91 -0.09 -25.82 -6.39
C TYR A 91 -1.39 -25.15 -5.92
N ARG A 92 -1.98 -24.26 -6.73
CA ARG A 92 -3.28 -23.63 -6.44
C ARG A 92 -4.40 -24.67 -6.41
N ARG A 93 -5.49 -24.34 -5.70
CA ARG A 93 -6.70 -25.18 -5.53
C ARG A 93 -6.44 -26.53 -4.83
N ARG A 94 -5.32 -26.66 -4.11
CA ARG A 94 -4.97 -27.85 -3.30
C ARG A 94 -5.12 -27.64 -1.78
N GLY A 95 -5.75 -26.54 -1.35
CA GLY A 95 -6.01 -26.25 0.06
C GLY A 95 -4.94 -25.46 0.82
N ALA A 96 -3.78 -25.14 0.20
CA ALA A 96 -2.71 -24.37 0.84
C ALA A 96 -3.18 -23.00 1.38
N ALA A 97 -3.95 -22.26 0.58
CA ALA A 97 -4.49 -20.96 0.99
C ALA A 97 -5.38 -21.04 2.24
N ARG A 98 -6.16 -22.12 2.40
CA ARG A 98 -7.03 -22.34 3.54
C ARG A 98 -6.26 -22.56 4.83
N VAL A 99 -5.29 -23.47 4.81
CA VAL A 99 -4.46 -23.75 6.00
C VAL A 99 -3.59 -22.54 6.37
N LEU A 100 -3.10 -21.80 5.38
CA LEU A 100 -2.36 -20.55 5.61
C LEU A 100 -3.24 -19.45 6.21
N ALA A 101 -4.46 -19.24 5.71
CA ALA A 101 -5.37 -18.25 6.27
C ALA A 101 -5.70 -18.55 7.74
N GLN A 102 -6.00 -19.80 8.07
CA GLN A 102 -6.24 -20.23 9.46
C GLN A 102 -5.02 -20.00 10.35
N TRP A 103 -3.83 -20.37 9.87
CA TRP A 103 -2.58 -20.12 10.57
C TRP A 103 -2.32 -18.62 10.78
N ALA A 104 -2.54 -17.79 9.77
CA ALA A 104 -2.28 -16.36 9.84
C ALA A 104 -3.20 -15.65 10.84
N GLN A 105 -4.46 -16.10 10.93
CA GLN A 105 -5.40 -15.60 11.93
C GLN A 105 -4.95 -15.95 13.34
N ALA A 106 -4.60 -17.22 13.58
CA ALA A 106 -4.06 -17.65 14.89
C ALA A 106 -2.80 -16.86 15.25
N ALA A 107 -1.84 -16.74 14.32
CA ALA A 107 -0.62 -15.98 14.52
C ALA A 107 -0.90 -14.49 14.79
N ALA A 108 -1.85 -13.87 14.07
CA ALA A 108 -2.22 -12.48 14.31
C ALA A 108 -2.87 -12.31 15.68
N ARG A 109 -3.77 -13.22 16.11
CA ARG A 109 -4.37 -13.21 17.45
C ARG A 109 -3.32 -13.37 18.55
N GLU A 110 -2.33 -14.23 18.37
CA GLU A 110 -1.20 -14.36 19.30
C GLU A 110 -0.39 -13.05 19.40
N LEU A 111 -0.17 -12.37 18.26
CA LEU A 111 0.58 -11.12 18.23
C LEU A 111 -0.19 -9.94 18.85
N THR A 112 -1.51 -9.90 18.70
CA THR A 112 -2.32 -8.71 19.05
C THR A 112 -3.27 -8.88 20.23
N GLY A 113 -3.49 -10.12 20.68
CA GLY A 113 -4.52 -10.48 21.65
C GLY A 113 -5.84 -10.96 21.00
N PRO A 114 -6.69 -11.64 21.77
CA PRO A 114 -7.89 -12.32 21.28
C PRO A 114 -8.94 -11.37 20.70
N ASP A 115 -9.06 -10.15 21.20
CA ASP A 115 -10.14 -9.22 20.84
C ASP A 115 -9.74 -8.16 19.79
N ALA A 116 -8.45 -8.05 19.49
CA ALA A 116 -7.96 -7.06 18.55
C ALA A 116 -8.55 -7.28 17.14
N PRO A 117 -8.95 -6.24 16.39
CA PRO A 117 -9.47 -6.45 15.04
C PRO A 117 -8.37 -7.03 14.14
N LEU A 118 -8.75 -7.93 13.23
CA LEU A 118 -7.85 -8.38 12.17
C LEU A 118 -8.30 -7.79 10.84
N ILE A 119 -7.38 -7.21 10.09
CA ILE A 119 -7.62 -6.69 8.76
C ILE A 119 -6.78 -7.40 7.71
N GLY A 120 -7.26 -7.43 6.48
CA GLY A 120 -6.52 -7.88 5.33
C GLY A 120 -6.99 -7.15 4.08
N THR A 121 -6.13 -7.04 3.08
CA THR A 121 -6.45 -6.37 1.83
C THR A 121 -6.48 -7.33 0.67
N VAL A 122 -7.49 -7.15 -0.19
CA VAL A 122 -7.72 -8.00 -1.35
C VAL A 122 -7.96 -7.11 -2.55
N LEU A 123 -7.26 -7.36 -3.65
CA LEU A 123 -7.54 -6.69 -4.91
C LEU A 123 -8.99 -6.98 -5.34
N ALA A 124 -9.75 -5.95 -5.69
CA ALA A 124 -11.14 -6.13 -6.11
C ALA A 124 -11.23 -7.07 -7.32
N GLY A 125 -12.22 -7.97 -7.31
CA GLY A 125 -12.38 -9.01 -8.34
C GLY A 125 -11.51 -10.26 -8.13
N ASN A 126 -10.83 -10.40 -6.99
CA ASN A 126 -10.11 -11.63 -6.65
C ASN A 126 -11.08 -12.72 -6.12
N ASP A 127 -11.72 -13.42 -7.06
CA ASP A 127 -12.70 -14.49 -6.77
C ASP A 127 -12.14 -15.59 -5.85
N ALA A 128 -10.84 -15.90 -5.96
CA ALA A 128 -10.22 -16.94 -5.16
C ALA A 128 -10.23 -16.58 -3.66
N VAL A 129 -10.00 -15.32 -3.32
CA VAL A 129 -10.05 -14.87 -1.92
C VAL A 129 -11.49 -14.68 -1.45
N GLU A 130 -12.41 -14.24 -2.31
CA GLU A 130 -13.84 -14.22 -1.94
C GLU A 130 -14.38 -15.62 -1.65
N MET A 131 -13.98 -16.63 -2.43
CA MET A 131 -14.29 -18.03 -2.13
C MET A 131 -13.65 -18.49 -0.81
N LEU A 132 -12.38 -18.14 -0.59
CA LEU A 132 -11.67 -18.46 0.65
C LEU A 132 -12.37 -17.86 1.88
N ARG A 133 -12.78 -16.59 1.79
CA ARG A 133 -13.49 -15.86 2.84
C ARG A 133 -14.76 -16.59 3.26
N ARG A 134 -15.53 -17.11 2.29
CA ARG A 134 -16.75 -17.89 2.55
C ARG A 134 -16.48 -19.25 3.22
N GLN A 135 -15.29 -19.82 3.03
CA GLN A 135 -14.93 -21.16 3.52
C GLN A 135 -14.20 -21.14 4.87
N VAL A 136 -13.39 -20.12 5.13
CA VAL A 136 -12.48 -20.11 6.29
C VAL A 136 -13.16 -19.59 7.54
N GLU A 137 -14.02 -18.56 7.44
CA GLU A 137 -14.57 -17.97 8.66
C GLU A 137 -15.88 -17.19 8.47
N PRO A 138 -16.97 -17.60 9.14
CA PRO A 138 -18.17 -16.77 9.25
C PRO A 138 -17.85 -15.55 10.14
N GLY A 139 -17.74 -14.37 9.54
CA GLY A 139 -17.51 -13.12 10.28
C GLY A 139 -16.58 -12.11 9.58
N VAL A 140 -15.75 -12.58 8.64
CA VAL A 140 -14.93 -11.68 7.82
C VAL A 140 -15.84 -10.92 6.87
N ARG A 141 -15.90 -9.59 7.04
CA ARG A 141 -16.71 -8.68 6.24
C ARG A 141 -15.86 -7.67 5.51
N ARG A 142 -16.34 -7.17 4.37
CA ARG A 142 -15.72 -6.00 3.73
C ARG A 142 -16.03 -4.75 4.55
N ARG A 143 -15.00 -4.02 4.98
CA ARG A 143 -15.10 -2.81 5.79
C ARG A 143 -15.06 -1.51 4.99
N ALA A 144 -14.25 -1.52 3.93
CA ALA A 144 -14.00 -0.36 3.07
C ALA A 144 -13.49 -0.82 1.72
N THR A 145 -13.58 0.08 0.74
CA THR A 145 -12.85 -0.04 -0.53
C THR A 145 -11.84 1.10 -0.55
N ILE A 146 -10.56 0.74 -0.57
CA ILE A 146 -9.44 1.67 -0.73
C ILE A 146 -9.15 1.78 -2.23
N ARG A 147 -9.35 2.97 -2.79
CA ARG A 147 -9.06 3.23 -4.20
C ARG A 147 -7.66 3.79 -4.35
N SER A 148 -6.75 2.94 -4.84
CA SER A 148 -5.40 3.33 -5.22
C SER A 148 -5.43 4.02 -6.58
N HIS A 149 -4.92 5.24 -6.67
CA HIS A 149 -4.79 6.00 -7.90
C HIS A 149 -3.32 6.03 -8.32
N SER A 150 -3.02 5.52 -9.52
CA SER A 150 -1.74 5.75 -10.19
C SER A 150 -1.86 7.02 -11.03
N ILE A 151 -1.47 8.15 -10.45
CA ILE A 151 -1.56 9.48 -11.06
C ILE A 151 -0.40 9.66 -12.04
N ASP A 152 -0.69 10.00 -13.29
CA ASP A 152 0.34 10.20 -14.29
C ASP A 152 1.21 11.44 -13.98
N LEU A 153 2.49 11.37 -14.35
CA LEU A 153 3.46 12.46 -14.19
C LEU A 153 3.87 13.08 -15.53
N LEU A 154 3.06 12.93 -16.58
CA LEU A 154 3.38 13.33 -17.95
C LEU A 154 3.39 14.85 -18.13
N THR A 155 2.56 15.56 -17.36
CA THR A 155 2.40 17.01 -17.46
C THR A 155 2.56 17.68 -16.12
N ARG A 156 3.23 18.83 -16.09
CA ARG A 156 3.19 19.71 -14.92
C ARG A 156 1.75 20.15 -14.64
N ARG A 157 1.40 20.19 -13.36
CA ARG A 157 0.10 20.58 -12.85
C ARG A 157 0.13 22.06 -12.47
N ARG A 158 -0.91 22.79 -12.87
CA ARG A 158 -1.11 24.17 -12.41
C ARG A 158 -1.38 24.18 -10.91
N ILE A 159 -0.59 24.96 -10.18
CA ILE A 159 -0.82 25.24 -8.76
C ILE A 159 -1.75 26.46 -8.68
N PRO A 160 -2.94 26.33 -8.07
CA PRO A 160 -3.84 27.45 -7.90
C PRO A 160 -3.27 28.40 -6.83
N PRO A 161 -3.60 29.71 -6.88
CA PRO A 161 -3.27 30.61 -5.78
C PRO A 161 -3.81 30.06 -4.45
N SER A 162 -2.98 30.09 -3.42
CA SER A 162 -3.31 29.64 -2.07
C SER A 162 -2.46 30.45 -1.08
N ASP A 163 -3.01 30.64 0.12
CA ASP A 163 -2.31 31.13 1.30
C ASP A 163 -1.29 30.12 1.86
N LEU A 164 -1.37 28.85 1.43
CA LEU A 164 -0.47 27.80 1.86
C LEU A 164 0.83 27.80 1.04
N THR A 165 1.95 27.72 1.75
CA THR A 165 3.28 27.49 1.16
C THR A 165 3.68 26.03 1.32
N VAL A 166 4.23 25.42 0.27
CA VAL A 166 4.70 24.02 0.32
C VAL A 166 6.23 23.95 0.26
N SER A 167 6.83 23.22 1.19
CA SER A 167 8.28 22.99 1.28
C SER A 167 8.59 21.51 1.57
N ALA A 168 9.85 21.11 1.42
CA ALA A 168 10.33 19.83 1.94
C ALA A 168 10.43 19.90 3.48
N ALA A 169 10.29 18.76 4.13
CA ALA A 169 10.46 18.63 5.58
C ALA A 169 11.94 18.71 5.98
N GLU A 170 12.18 19.31 7.13
CA GLU A 170 13.44 19.27 7.86
C GLU A 170 13.25 18.51 9.18
N PRO A 171 14.33 17.98 9.80
CA PRO A 171 14.23 17.26 11.07
C PRO A 171 13.52 18.05 12.18
N ALA A 172 13.63 19.38 12.18
CA ALA A 172 12.97 20.26 13.15
C ALA A 172 11.44 20.29 13.00
N ASP A 173 10.89 19.84 11.88
CA ASP A 173 9.44 19.85 11.63
C ASP A 173 8.70 18.63 12.22
N GLU A 174 9.42 17.58 12.61
CA GLU A 174 8.84 16.31 13.06
C GLU A 174 7.82 16.47 14.22
N PRO A 175 8.08 17.29 15.26
CA PRO A 175 7.11 17.47 16.34
C PRO A 175 5.76 18.01 15.86
N ASP A 176 5.76 19.01 14.96
CA ASP A 176 4.55 19.56 14.35
C ASP A 176 3.79 18.49 13.54
N MET A 177 4.53 17.62 12.85
CA MET A 177 3.98 16.53 12.04
C MET A 177 3.27 15.50 12.93
N VAL A 178 3.90 15.08 14.03
CA VAL A 178 3.32 14.13 15.00
C VAL A 178 2.06 14.72 15.63
N GLU A 179 2.11 15.98 16.06
CA GLU A 179 0.96 16.66 16.66
C GLU A 179 -0.22 16.75 15.69
N LEU A 180 0.04 17.12 14.42
CA LEU A 180 -1.01 17.17 13.41
C LEU A 180 -1.54 15.77 13.07
N TRP A 181 -0.67 14.78 12.96
CA TRP A 181 -1.04 13.39 12.67
C TRP A 181 -1.99 12.84 13.73
N HIS A 182 -1.66 12.96 15.01
CA HIS A 182 -2.52 12.47 16.10
C HIS A 182 -3.92 13.07 16.06
N ARG A 183 -4.06 14.36 15.73
CA ARG A 183 -5.38 14.99 15.58
C ARG A 183 -6.16 14.47 14.38
N VAL A 184 -5.52 14.31 13.22
CA VAL A 184 -6.21 14.03 11.95
C VAL A 184 -6.41 12.52 11.73
N ALA A 185 -5.44 11.70 12.13
CA ALA A 185 -5.47 10.25 11.98
C ALA A 185 -6.50 9.61 12.92
N ALA A 186 -6.66 10.13 14.15
CA ALA A 186 -7.65 9.63 15.12
C ALA A 186 -9.11 9.77 14.64
N LEU A 187 -9.38 10.61 13.65
CA LEU A 187 -10.71 10.76 13.03
C LEU A 187 -11.07 9.62 12.07
N ARG A 188 -10.17 8.66 11.87
CA ARG A 188 -10.32 7.55 10.92
C ARG A 188 -10.05 6.24 11.62
N GLN A 189 -10.79 5.21 11.24
CA GLN A 189 -10.52 3.86 11.72
C GLN A 189 -9.26 3.33 11.06
N PHE A 190 -8.47 2.58 11.82
CA PHE A 190 -7.25 1.86 11.40
C PHE A 190 -6.09 2.73 10.89
N ALA A 191 -6.17 4.06 11.03
CA ALA A 191 -5.04 4.93 10.77
C ALA A 191 -3.86 4.55 11.67
N PRO A 192 -2.63 4.43 11.15
CA PRO A 192 -1.51 4.01 11.98
C PRO A 192 -1.23 5.07 13.06
N VAL A 193 -0.88 4.61 14.25
CA VAL A 193 -0.34 5.47 15.31
C VAL A 193 1.11 5.76 14.94
N CYS A 194 1.48 7.04 14.88
CA CYS A 194 2.83 7.46 14.48
C CYS A 194 3.34 8.51 15.47
N ASP A 195 4.19 8.07 16.39
CA ASP A 195 4.88 8.93 17.35
C ASP A 195 6.19 9.52 16.79
N ALA A 196 6.60 9.08 15.60
CA ALA A 196 7.77 9.57 14.87
C ALA A 196 7.57 9.38 13.36
N PHE A 197 8.25 10.21 12.57
CA PHE A 197 8.34 10.11 11.12
C PHE A 197 9.80 9.96 10.69
N PRO A 198 10.14 8.95 9.88
CA PRO A 198 11.53 8.67 9.55
C PRO A 198 12.04 9.61 8.45
N LEU A 199 12.21 10.90 8.78
CA LEU A 199 12.60 11.97 7.84
C LEU A 199 13.98 11.75 7.19
N SER A 200 14.85 10.99 7.85
CA SER A 200 16.18 10.62 7.35
C SER A 200 16.20 9.33 6.51
N ARG A 201 15.05 8.66 6.32
CA ARG A 201 14.98 7.39 5.60
C ARG A 201 15.35 7.60 4.12
N PRO A 202 16.31 6.82 3.59
CA PRO A 202 16.64 6.87 2.17
C PRO A 202 15.43 6.65 1.28
N GLY A 203 15.30 7.49 0.26
CA GLY A 203 14.21 7.42 -0.70
C GLY A 203 12.85 7.90 -0.20
N LEU A 204 12.73 8.36 1.06
CA LEU A 204 11.51 8.97 1.59
C LEU A 204 11.73 10.47 1.77
N GLU A 205 10.84 11.26 1.20
CA GLU A 205 10.82 12.71 1.35
C GLU A 205 9.42 13.16 1.77
N TYR A 206 9.32 14.07 2.73
CA TYR A 206 8.04 14.65 3.13
C TYR A 206 7.88 16.06 2.55
N LEU A 207 6.67 16.36 2.05
CA LEU A 207 6.24 17.70 1.67
C LEU A 207 5.25 18.23 2.69
N LEU A 208 5.48 19.46 3.16
CA LEU A 208 4.70 20.12 4.19
C LEU A 208 3.99 21.33 3.59
N ALA A 209 2.71 21.50 3.90
CA ALA A 209 1.95 22.71 3.61
C ALA A 209 1.81 23.53 4.89
N ARG A 210 2.26 24.78 4.89
CA ARG A 210 2.18 25.70 6.03
C ARG A 210 1.28 26.90 5.72
N ARG A 211 0.52 27.35 6.70
CA ARG A 211 -0.28 28.59 6.65
C ARG A 211 0.62 29.82 6.83
N PRO A 212 0.13 31.02 6.50
CA PRO A 212 0.76 32.26 6.93
C PRO A 212 0.99 32.23 8.46
N GLY A 213 2.19 32.63 8.89
CA GLY A 213 2.61 32.49 10.30
C GLY A 213 3.24 31.14 10.65
N GLY A 214 3.46 30.25 9.68
CA GLY A 214 4.29 29.06 9.84
C GLY A 214 3.57 27.82 10.37
N LYS A 215 2.29 27.90 10.76
CA LYS A 215 1.54 26.75 11.30
C LYS A 215 1.35 25.65 10.24
N LEU A 216 1.70 24.41 10.58
CA LEU A 216 1.50 23.25 9.71
C LEU A 216 0.01 22.99 9.42
N ALA A 217 -0.33 22.85 8.13
CA ALA A 217 -1.68 22.60 7.64
C ALA A 217 -1.89 21.15 7.17
N GLY A 218 -0.84 20.52 6.66
CA GLY A 218 -0.88 19.14 6.18
C GLY A 218 0.48 18.70 5.66
N PHE A 219 0.66 17.40 5.46
CA PHE A 219 1.86 16.84 4.85
C PHE A 219 1.57 15.53 4.11
N VAL A 220 2.49 15.16 3.22
CA VAL A 220 2.52 13.85 2.55
C VAL A 220 3.97 13.37 2.48
N GLY A 221 4.21 12.09 2.71
CA GLY A 221 5.48 11.44 2.38
C GLY A 221 5.48 10.91 0.96
N LEU A 222 6.61 10.96 0.27
CA LEU A 222 6.84 10.45 -1.08
C LEU A 222 7.94 9.39 -1.00
N TRP A 223 7.54 8.12 -1.00
CA TRP A 223 8.47 7.02 -0.76
C TRP A 223 8.87 6.29 -2.05
N ASN A 224 10.18 6.15 -2.26
CA ASN A 224 10.80 5.14 -3.10
C ASN A 224 10.86 3.81 -2.38
N GLN A 225 10.00 2.86 -2.76
CA GLN A 225 10.03 1.52 -2.17
C GLN A 225 10.89 0.54 -2.96
N HIS A 226 11.61 1.01 -3.99
CA HIS A 226 12.33 0.15 -4.92
C HIS A 226 13.24 -0.88 -4.24
N ASP A 227 13.91 -0.57 -3.14
CA ASP A 227 14.82 -1.52 -2.46
C ASP A 227 14.11 -2.60 -1.63
N VAL A 228 12.79 -2.49 -1.41
CA VAL A 228 12.01 -3.41 -0.55
C VAL A 228 10.78 -4.00 -1.22
N LYS A 229 10.28 -3.35 -2.29
CA LYS A 229 9.06 -3.71 -3.01
C LYS A 229 9.08 -3.05 -4.39
N GLN A 230 9.13 -3.86 -5.46
CA GLN A 230 9.02 -3.36 -6.83
C GLN A 230 7.76 -3.88 -7.51
N MET A 231 7.16 -3.06 -8.37
CA MET A 231 6.16 -3.53 -9.32
C MET A 231 6.86 -3.91 -10.63
N ARG A 232 6.97 -5.21 -10.90
CA ARG A 232 7.55 -5.73 -12.14
C ARG A 232 6.46 -6.09 -13.13
N VAL A 233 6.63 -5.67 -14.37
CA VAL A 233 5.70 -6.04 -15.43
C VAL A 233 5.94 -7.48 -15.84
N THR A 234 4.90 -8.31 -15.76
CA THR A 234 4.96 -9.72 -16.19
C THR A 234 4.35 -9.93 -17.57
N GLY A 235 3.54 -8.99 -18.05
CA GLY A 235 2.96 -9.07 -19.38
C GLY A 235 2.11 -7.86 -19.76
N TYR A 236 1.79 -7.78 -21.06
CA TYR A 236 0.83 -6.85 -21.63
C TYR A 236 -0.18 -7.66 -22.44
N SER A 237 -1.46 -7.30 -22.41
CA SER A 237 -2.40 -7.82 -23.40
C SER A 237 -2.00 -7.37 -24.81
N PRO A 238 -2.41 -8.07 -25.89
CA PRO A 238 -2.03 -7.71 -27.26
C PRO A 238 -2.37 -6.24 -27.62
N ARG A 239 -3.50 -5.73 -27.14
CA ARG A 239 -3.91 -4.34 -27.33
C ARG A 239 -2.98 -3.37 -26.60
N MET A 240 -2.67 -3.66 -25.33
CA MET A 240 -1.77 -2.83 -24.55
C MET A 240 -0.32 -2.89 -25.05
N ALA A 241 0.11 -4.01 -25.64
CA ALA A 241 1.41 -4.11 -26.27
C ALA A 241 1.55 -3.13 -27.46
N ALA A 242 0.50 -2.95 -28.27
CA ALA A 242 0.48 -1.96 -29.34
C ALA A 242 0.48 -0.52 -28.80
N VAL A 243 -0.35 -0.23 -27.78
CA VAL A 243 -0.37 1.09 -27.10
C VAL A 243 1.00 1.43 -26.54
N ARG A 244 1.70 0.45 -25.95
CA ARG A 244 3.06 0.61 -25.42
C ARG A 244 4.04 1.07 -26.48
N VAL A 245 3.99 0.47 -27.68
CA VAL A 245 4.86 0.86 -28.80
C VAL A 245 4.57 2.30 -29.22
N ALA A 246 3.30 2.63 -29.47
CA ALA A 246 2.91 4.00 -29.86
C ALA A 246 3.31 5.04 -28.81
N PHE A 247 3.06 4.77 -27.53
CA PHE A 247 3.44 5.65 -26.43
C PHE A 247 4.95 5.83 -26.34
N ASN A 248 5.74 4.76 -26.46
CA ASN A 248 7.20 4.83 -26.35
C ASN A 248 7.86 5.61 -27.50
N ILE A 249 7.22 5.69 -28.67
CA ILE A 249 7.64 6.56 -29.78
C ILE A 249 7.41 8.03 -29.43
N ALA A 250 6.25 8.36 -28.82
CA ALA A 250 5.90 9.73 -28.43
C ALA A 250 6.57 10.19 -27.11
N ALA A 251 6.99 9.26 -26.25
CA ALA A 251 7.49 9.53 -24.90
C ALA A 251 8.64 10.56 -24.84
N PRO A 252 9.66 10.53 -25.73
CA PRO A 252 10.71 11.54 -25.74
C PRO A 252 10.19 12.96 -25.99
N LEU A 253 9.21 13.12 -26.89
CA LEU A 253 8.60 14.43 -27.18
C LEU A 253 7.82 14.97 -25.98
N LEU A 254 7.23 14.07 -25.19
CA LEU A 254 6.47 14.40 -23.99
C LEU A 254 7.35 14.53 -22.73
N ARG A 255 8.68 14.35 -22.84
CA ARG A 255 9.61 14.23 -21.70
C ARG A 255 9.12 13.23 -20.65
N ALA A 256 8.45 12.18 -21.13
CA ALA A 256 7.87 11.14 -20.31
C ALA A 256 8.80 9.92 -20.25
N PRO A 257 8.87 9.22 -19.10
CA PRO A 257 9.54 7.93 -19.06
C PRO A 257 8.82 6.92 -19.97
N ARG A 258 9.59 6.04 -20.59
CA ARG A 258 9.03 4.98 -21.44
C ARG A 258 8.29 3.96 -20.58
N LEU A 259 7.20 3.41 -21.12
CA LEU A 259 6.56 2.24 -20.54
C LEU A 259 7.54 1.06 -20.58
N PRO A 260 7.72 0.35 -19.45
CA PRO A 260 8.71 -0.71 -19.34
C PRO A 260 8.43 -1.88 -20.29
N ARG A 261 9.45 -2.71 -20.48
CA ARG A 261 9.34 -4.00 -21.16
C ARG A 261 8.91 -5.07 -20.15
N THR A 262 8.34 -6.17 -20.63
CA THR A 262 8.10 -7.34 -19.79
C THR A 262 9.41 -7.76 -19.10
N GLY A 263 9.33 -8.04 -17.80
CA GLY A 263 10.47 -8.30 -16.93
C GLY A 263 11.10 -7.05 -16.31
N ALA A 264 10.82 -5.85 -16.82
CA ALA A 264 11.31 -4.61 -16.23
C ALA A 264 10.34 -4.03 -15.19
N GLU A 265 10.88 -3.17 -14.35
CA GLU A 265 10.19 -2.57 -13.21
C GLU A 265 9.55 -1.22 -13.59
N LEU A 266 8.44 -0.91 -12.93
CA LEU A 266 7.81 0.40 -13.00
C LEU A 266 8.57 1.37 -12.09
N SER A 267 8.84 2.58 -12.62
CA SER A 267 9.40 3.68 -11.82
C SER A 267 8.25 4.54 -11.28
N TYR A 268 8.06 4.51 -9.96
CA TYR A 268 7.00 5.25 -9.28
C TYR A 268 7.42 5.71 -7.87
N ARG A 269 6.59 6.58 -7.29
CA ARG A 269 6.63 6.93 -5.87
C ARG A 269 5.27 6.61 -5.26
N THR A 270 5.26 6.26 -3.99
CA THR A 270 4.02 6.06 -3.23
C THR A 270 3.86 7.20 -2.23
N VAL A 271 2.67 7.80 -2.19
CA VAL A 271 2.27 8.70 -1.12
C VAL A 271 2.07 7.89 0.15
N VAL A 272 2.79 8.26 1.21
CA VAL A 272 2.63 7.69 2.55
C VAL A 272 2.21 8.78 3.54
N ASN A 273 1.53 8.38 4.61
CA ASN A 273 1.03 9.27 5.65
C ASN A 273 0.32 10.53 5.10
N PRO A 274 -0.68 10.40 4.20
CA PRO A 274 -1.42 11.57 3.73
C PRO A 274 -2.18 12.22 4.90
N CYS A 275 -1.67 13.35 5.38
CA CYS A 275 -2.20 14.06 6.53
C CYS A 275 -2.71 15.43 6.10
N ALA A 276 -4.03 15.58 6.05
CA ALA A 276 -4.67 16.86 5.78
C ALA A 276 -6.06 16.91 6.45
N PRO A 277 -6.46 18.05 7.02
CA PRO A 277 -7.81 18.21 7.56
C PRO A 277 -8.87 18.34 6.46
N ASP A 278 -8.48 18.73 5.25
CA ASP A 278 -9.39 19.01 4.14
C ASP A 278 -8.80 18.61 2.78
N GLN A 279 -9.69 18.46 1.78
CA GLN A 279 -9.35 18.03 0.43
C GLN A 279 -8.52 19.06 -0.37
N ALA A 280 -8.62 20.35 -0.04
CA ALA A 280 -7.89 21.41 -0.76
C ALA A 280 -6.41 21.38 -0.39
N THR A 281 -6.11 21.24 0.91
CA THR A 281 -4.77 21.05 1.44
C THR A 281 -4.11 19.81 0.84
N LEU A 282 -4.78 18.65 0.86
CA LEU A 282 -4.24 17.43 0.25
C LEU A 282 -4.03 17.59 -1.26
N ARG A 283 -4.98 18.19 -1.99
CA ARG A 283 -4.84 18.42 -3.43
C ARG A 283 -3.65 19.32 -3.75
N LEU A 284 -3.41 20.36 -2.94
CA LEU A 284 -2.25 21.24 -3.12
C LEU A 284 -0.94 20.47 -2.96
N LEU A 285 -0.83 19.65 -1.91
CA LEU A 285 0.33 18.78 -1.64
C LEU A 285 0.56 17.80 -2.79
N LEU A 286 -0.49 17.12 -3.28
CA LEU A 286 -0.39 16.17 -4.38
C LEU A 286 0.02 16.83 -5.70
N ARG A 287 -0.44 18.05 -5.98
CA ARG A 287 0.00 18.81 -7.17
C ARG A 287 1.47 19.20 -7.08
N HIS A 288 1.94 19.61 -5.90
CA HIS A 288 3.36 19.85 -5.66
C HIS A 288 4.19 18.57 -5.80
N ALA A 289 3.73 17.46 -5.23
CA ALA A 289 4.36 16.15 -5.39
C ALA A 289 4.47 15.75 -6.87
N CYS A 290 3.38 15.88 -7.64
CA CYS A 290 3.41 15.59 -9.08
C CYS A 290 4.42 16.47 -9.82
N ASN A 291 4.49 17.76 -9.52
CA ASN A 291 5.45 18.68 -10.14
C ASN A 291 6.90 18.38 -9.73
N ARG A 292 7.13 17.97 -8.48
CA ARG A 292 8.45 17.59 -7.96
C ARG A 292 8.97 16.32 -8.63
N LEU A 293 8.09 15.37 -8.93
CA LEU A 293 8.42 14.08 -9.54
C LEU A 293 8.35 14.06 -11.08
N HIS A 294 7.82 15.13 -11.69
CA HIS A 294 7.64 15.24 -13.13
C HIS A 294 8.97 15.03 -13.89
N GLY A 295 8.93 14.16 -14.90
CA GLY A 295 10.09 13.79 -15.72
C GLY A 295 11.07 12.80 -15.06
N GLN A 296 10.89 12.47 -13.78
CA GLN A 296 11.76 11.54 -13.05
C GLN A 296 11.12 10.15 -12.86
N HIS A 297 9.80 10.12 -12.66
CA HIS A 297 9.04 8.89 -12.41
C HIS A 297 7.83 8.81 -13.36
N SER A 298 7.26 7.62 -13.51
CA SER A 298 6.13 7.39 -14.44
C SER A 298 4.81 7.81 -13.83
N PHE A 299 4.61 7.49 -12.55
CA PHE A 299 3.39 7.81 -11.82
C PHE A 299 3.65 7.99 -10.32
N LEU A 300 2.68 8.64 -9.66
CA LEU A 300 2.58 8.75 -8.20
C LEU A 300 1.36 7.95 -7.74
N THR A 301 1.56 7.05 -6.78
CA THR A 301 0.48 6.21 -6.24
C THR A 301 -0.04 6.76 -4.92
N VAL A 302 -1.36 6.85 -4.75
CA VAL A 302 -2.00 7.19 -3.46
C VAL A 302 -3.29 6.40 -3.29
N GLY A 303 -3.52 5.82 -2.10
CA GLY A 303 -4.72 5.06 -1.78
C GLY A 303 -5.53 5.73 -0.67
N LEU A 304 -6.82 5.92 -0.90
CA LEU A 304 -7.75 6.49 0.09
C LEU A 304 -9.05 5.66 0.12
N ASP A 305 -9.71 5.57 1.27
CA ASP A 305 -11.08 5.03 1.34
C ASP A 305 -11.98 5.90 0.45
N VAL A 306 -12.78 5.26 -0.41
CA VAL A 306 -13.72 5.94 -1.31
C VAL A 306 -14.76 6.79 -0.57
N ARG A 307 -14.97 6.55 0.72
CA ARG A 307 -15.86 7.34 1.59
C ARG A 307 -15.16 8.47 2.34
N ASP A 308 -13.83 8.50 2.35
CA ASP A 308 -13.09 9.58 2.99
C ASP A 308 -13.30 10.87 2.19
N PRO A 309 -13.70 12.00 2.82
CA PRO A 309 -13.77 13.28 2.14
C PRO A 309 -12.47 13.68 1.43
N LEU A 310 -11.31 13.22 1.92
CA LEU A 310 -10.02 13.45 1.26
C LEU A 310 -9.92 12.81 -0.12
N SER A 311 -10.71 11.78 -0.43
CA SER A 311 -10.75 11.18 -1.78
C SER A 311 -11.10 12.20 -2.85
N GLN A 312 -11.88 13.24 -2.51
CA GLN A 312 -12.21 14.32 -3.42
C GLN A 312 -10.99 15.15 -3.83
N ALA A 313 -9.86 15.09 -3.12
CA ALA A 313 -8.61 15.74 -3.53
C ALA A 313 -8.09 15.21 -4.89
N LEU A 314 -8.44 13.96 -5.21
CA LEU A 314 -8.01 13.25 -6.42
C LEU A 314 -8.89 13.57 -7.64
N THR A 315 -10.07 14.15 -7.45
CA THR A 315 -10.99 14.51 -8.53
C THR A 315 -10.32 15.42 -9.55
N GLY A 316 -10.43 15.04 -10.82
CA GLY A 316 -9.86 15.77 -11.96
C GLY A 316 -8.37 15.49 -12.22
N LEU A 317 -7.69 14.70 -11.39
CA LEU A 317 -6.36 14.19 -11.71
C LEU A 317 -6.50 13.03 -12.69
N ARG A 318 -5.70 13.02 -13.75
CA ARG A 318 -5.60 11.89 -14.65
C ARG A 318 -4.85 10.77 -13.94
N ALA A 319 -5.57 9.70 -13.65
CA ALA A 319 -5.05 8.56 -12.90
C ALA A 319 -5.74 7.26 -13.32
N GLN A 320 -5.03 6.15 -13.19
CA GLN A 320 -5.62 4.82 -13.30
C GLN A 320 -6.01 4.35 -11.89
N PRO A 321 -7.31 4.16 -11.59
CA PRO A 321 -7.75 3.66 -10.30
C PRO A 321 -7.59 2.13 -10.22
N THR A 322 -7.38 1.63 -9.02
CA THR A 322 -7.38 0.21 -8.67
C THR A 322 -8.01 0.08 -7.30
N ASP A 323 -9.10 -0.69 -7.24
CA ASP A 323 -9.86 -0.87 -6.01
C ASP A 323 -9.30 -2.06 -5.21
N VAL A 324 -9.09 -1.84 -3.92
CA VAL A 324 -8.64 -2.83 -2.96
C VAL A 324 -9.68 -2.88 -1.84
N ASP A 325 -10.29 -4.04 -1.66
CA ASP A 325 -11.22 -4.25 -0.57
C ASP A 325 -10.44 -4.53 0.72
N LEU A 326 -10.73 -3.74 1.75
CA LEU A 326 -10.26 -3.97 3.10
C LEU A 326 -11.27 -4.87 3.80
N LEU A 327 -10.84 -6.09 4.11
CA LEU A 327 -11.58 -7.05 4.89
C LEU A 327 -11.26 -6.87 6.38
N VAL A 328 -12.25 -7.08 7.24
CA VAL A 328 -12.08 -7.05 8.69
C VAL A 328 -12.77 -8.23 9.35
N LEU A 329 -12.14 -8.76 10.39
CA LEU A 329 -12.68 -9.73 11.34
C LEU A 329 -12.71 -9.09 12.73
N GLY A 330 -13.89 -9.06 13.36
CA GLY A 330 -14.11 -8.33 14.60
C GLY A 330 -14.09 -6.81 14.39
N GLY A 331 -13.70 -6.09 15.44
CA GLY A 331 -13.51 -4.64 15.46
C GLY A 331 -14.78 -3.80 15.55
N PRO A 332 -14.63 -2.46 15.42
CA PRO A 332 -15.68 -1.51 15.78
C PRO A 332 -16.96 -1.77 14.99
N ALA A 333 -18.09 -1.62 15.70
CA ALA A 333 -19.42 -1.75 15.11
C ALA A 333 -19.70 -0.61 14.12
N ASP A 334 -19.08 0.56 14.35
CA ASP A 334 -19.19 1.71 13.46
C ASP A 334 -18.61 1.43 12.07
N GLN A 335 -19.49 1.53 11.07
CA GLN A 335 -19.17 1.37 9.65
C GLN A 335 -19.10 2.71 8.90
N GLY A 336 -19.56 3.80 9.52
CA GLY A 336 -19.67 5.12 8.92
C GLY A 336 -18.35 5.88 8.89
N THR A 337 -17.54 5.77 9.95
CA THR A 337 -16.23 6.43 9.99
C THR A 337 -15.33 5.89 8.86
N PRO A 338 -14.71 6.77 8.05
CA PRO A 338 -13.77 6.37 7.00
C PRO A 338 -12.57 5.62 7.56
N VAL A 339 -11.97 4.77 6.73
CA VAL A 339 -10.74 4.07 7.07
C VAL A 339 -9.52 4.77 6.48
N HIS A 340 -8.43 4.83 7.24
CA HIS A 340 -7.11 5.07 6.69
C HIS A 340 -6.32 3.77 6.71
N PHE A 341 -5.83 3.32 5.55
CA PHE A 341 -4.96 2.16 5.47
C PHE A 341 -3.77 2.47 4.55
N GLU A 342 -2.55 2.25 5.06
CA GLU A 342 -1.33 2.60 4.36
C GLU A 342 -0.97 1.54 3.31
N ILE A 343 -1.34 1.79 2.05
CA ILE A 343 -1.11 0.86 0.94
C ILE A 343 0.38 0.64 0.61
N ALA A 344 1.26 1.51 1.09
CA ALA A 344 2.70 1.38 0.93
C ALA A 344 3.29 0.19 1.71
N THR A 345 2.71 -0.15 2.85
CA THR A 345 3.28 -1.13 3.78
C THR A 345 2.63 -2.51 3.64
N VAL A 346 2.14 -2.81 2.44
CA VAL A 346 1.37 -4.01 2.05
C VAL A 346 2.19 -4.87 1.12
#